data_AF-A0A8M9P7G5-F1
#
_entry.id   AF-A0A8M9P7G5-F1
#
_cell.length_a   1.000
_cell.length_b   1.000
_cell.length_c   1.000
_cell.angle_alpha   90.00
_cell.angle_beta   90.00
_cell.angle_gamma   90.00
#
_symmetry.space_group_name_H-M   'P 1'
#
loop_
_entity.id
_entity.type
_entity.pdbx_description
1 polymer ?
#
loop_
_entity_poly.entity_id
_entity_poly.type
_entity_poly.pdbx_seq_one_letter_code
_entity_poly.pdbx_strand_id
1 'polypeptide(L)'
;MVIPLPVEEQCRGVLSEPLPNLQLLSGDAQFSEATGYPMMQQWRVRSNLYKVKLSAITLSTDFSKVLKSLTADSTRDDLLAFIQQYGSHYISEALYGSELTCNIYFPSKKSQQQLWLQYQKGRRMERSGDPLVNGYVSSCLIPATICHRSGIIEKHQ
;
A
#
# COMPACT_ATOMS: atom_id res chain seq x y z
N MET A 1 -18.73 4.63 -12.90
CA MET A 1 -17.70 4.57 -13.96
C MET A 1 -16.45 3.89 -13.42
N VAL A 2 -15.88 2.92 -14.14
CA VAL A 2 -14.64 2.22 -13.76
C VAL A 2 -13.61 2.47 -14.85
N ILE A 3 -12.42 2.93 -14.47
CA ILE A 3 -11.35 3.35 -15.38
C ILE A 3 -10.07 2.60 -14.98
N PRO A 4 -9.57 1.64 -15.78
CA PRO A 4 -8.29 1.00 -15.49
C PRO A 4 -7.17 2.05 -15.54
N LEU A 5 -6.19 1.93 -14.63
CA LEU A 5 -5.01 2.80 -14.64
C LEU A 5 -4.07 2.45 -15.80
N PRO A 6 -3.29 3.42 -16.32
CA PRO A 6 -2.29 3.20 -17.36
C PRO A 6 -1.31 2.09 -17.00
N VAL A 7 -0.78 1.39 -18.01
CA VAL A 7 0.11 0.23 -17.84
C VAL A 7 1.38 0.57 -17.05
N GLU A 8 1.84 1.82 -17.11
CA GLU A 8 3.00 2.34 -16.39
C GLU A 8 2.77 2.35 -14.86
N GLU A 9 1.52 2.42 -14.43
CA GLU A 9 1.13 2.35 -13.02
C GLU A 9 0.74 0.94 -12.59
N GLN A 10 0.45 0.04 -13.54
CA GLN A 10 0.21 -1.36 -13.25
C GLN A 10 1.51 -2.07 -12.87
N CYS A 11 1.46 -2.90 -11.82
CA CYS A 11 2.61 -3.72 -11.41
C CYS A 11 3.86 -2.94 -11.01
N ARG A 12 3.68 -1.69 -10.59
CA ARG A 12 4.78 -0.84 -10.15
C ARG A 12 5.14 -1.11 -8.70
N GLY A 13 6.40 -1.48 -8.49
CA GLY A 13 7.03 -1.56 -7.18
C GLY A 13 7.71 -0.24 -6.78
N VAL A 14 7.51 0.21 -5.56
CA VAL A 14 8.12 1.40 -4.97
C VAL A 14 8.85 1.00 -3.69
N LEU A 15 10.14 1.33 -3.61
CA LEU A 15 10.96 1.19 -2.41
C LEU A 15 11.03 2.56 -1.74
N SER A 16 10.63 2.65 -0.48
CA SER A 16 10.75 3.87 0.33
C SER A 16 12.22 4.17 0.64
N GLU A 17 12.51 5.36 1.14
CA GLU A 17 13.79 5.62 1.78
C GLU A 17 13.94 4.80 3.08
N PRO A 18 15.17 4.41 3.47
CA PRO A 18 15.41 3.72 4.74
C PRO A 18 15.27 4.69 5.92
N LEU A 19 14.43 4.35 6.89
CA LEU A 19 14.16 5.15 8.08
C LEU A 19 14.49 4.36 9.37
N PRO A 20 14.81 5.01 10.50
CA PRO A 20 14.93 4.31 11.77
C PRO A 20 13.62 3.60 12.14
N ASN A 21 13.72 2.39 12.71
CA ASN A 21 12.53 1.64 13.15
C ASN A 21 12.00 2.23 14.46
N LEU A 22 11.03 3.14 14.36
CA LEU A 22 10.44 3.83 15.51
C LEU A 22 9.85 2.88 16.57
N GLN A 23 9.35 1.70 16.16
CA GLN A 23 8.81 0.72 17.10
C GLN A 23 9.88 0.14 18.04
N LEU A 24 11.13 0.07 17.58
CA LEU A 24 12.27 -0.37 18.40
C LEU A 24 12.92 0.77 19.19
N LEU A 25 12.50 2.01 18.94
CA LEU A 25 12.96 3.20 19.65
C LEU A 25 11.94 3.68 20.70
N SER A 26 10.73 3.13 20.68
CA SER A 26 9.73 3.32 21.73
C SER A 26 9.89 2.28 22.84
N GLY A 27 9.99 2.73 24.09
CA GLY A 27 10.15 1.86 25.27
C GLY A 27 11.60 1.65 25.66
N ASP A 28 11.92 0.48 26.22
CA ASP A 28 13.28 0.09 26.62
C ASP A 28 14.10 -0.31 25.39
N ALA A 29 14.50 0.69 24.61
CA ALA A 29 15.25 0.53 23.38
C ALA A 29 16.66 -0.02 23.66
N GLN A 30 16.89 -1.29 23.30
CA GLN A 30 18.22 -1.90 23.32
C GLN A 30 18.80 -1.90 21.90
N PHE A 31 19.75 -1.02 21.64
CA PHE A 31 20.55 -1.02 20.42
C PHE A 31 22.01 -0.76 20.77
N SER A 32 22.93 -1.26 19.94
CA SER A 32 24.35 -0.96 20.11
C SER A 32 24.64 0.42 19.51
N GLU A 33 25.15 1.34 20.32
CA GLU A 33 25.56 2.68 19.87
C GLU A 33 26.58 2.60 18.74
N ALA A 34 27.50 1.62 18.81
CA ALA A 34 28.49 1.38 17.77
C ALA A 34 27.88 0.96 16.42
N THR A 35 26.74 0.27 16.42
CA THR A 35 26.01 -0.08 15.19
C THR A 35 25.06 1.02 14.75
N GLY A 36 24.60 1.87 15.68
CA GLY A 36 23.56 2.86 15.45
C GLY A 36 22.15 2.26 15.48
N TYR A 37 21.16 3.08 15.11
CA TYR A 37 19.75 2.69 15.18
C TYR A 37 19.38 1.58 14.18
N PRO A 38 18.50 0.63 14.58
CA PRO A 38 17.87 -0.31 13.66
C PRO A 38 17.08 0.45 12.58
N MET A 39 17.16 -0.02 11.33
CA MET A 39 16.50 0.63 10.20
C MET A 39 15.37 -0.24 9.65
N MET A 40 14.39 0.39 9.01
CA MET A 40 13.31 -0.24 8.28
C MET A 40 13.12 0.46 6.93
N GLN A 41 12.86 -0.33 5.90
CA GLN A 41 12.56 0.18 4.56
C GLN A 41 11.33 -0.54 4.02
N GLN A 42 10.38 0.19 3.47
CA GLN A 42 9.12 -0.35 2.97
C GLN A 42 9.20 -0.58 1.46
N TRP A 43 8.83 -1.77 1.04
CA TRP A 43 8.61 -2.14 -0.37
C TRP A 43 7.13 -2.31 -0.61
N ARG A 44 6.58 -1.58 -1.58
CA ARG A 44 5.16 -1.64 -1.93
C ARG A 44 5.00 -1.92 -3.42
N VAL A 45 4.23 -2.94 -3.76
CA VAL A 45 3.87 -3.28 -5.14
C VAL A 45 2.37 -3.12 -5.29
N ARG A 46 1.94 -2.42 -6.35
CA ARG A 46 0.53 -2.27 -6.70
C ARG A 46 0.27 -2.89 -8.07
N SER A 47 -0.81 -3.64 -8.20
CA SER A 47 -1.25 -4.24 -9.45
C SER A 47 -2.77 -4.22 -9.57
N ASN A 48 -3.28 -4.51 -10.78
CA ASN A 48 -4.70 -4.57 -11.07
C ASN A 48 -5.44 -3.30 -10.64
N LEU A 49 -4.84 -2.14 -10.90
CA LEU A 49 -5.33 -0.86 -10.43
C LEU A 49 -6.47 -0.33 -11.31
N TYR A 50 -7.57 0.04 -10.68
CA TYR A 50 -8.69 0.69 -11.36
C TYR A 50 -9.28 1.80 -10.50
N LYS A 51 -9.56 2.92 -11.16
CA LYS A 51 -10.18 4.11 -10.58
C LYS A 51 -11.69 4.03 -10.77
N VAL A 52 -12.43 4.04 -9.67
CA VAL A 52 -13.89 4.01 -9.66
C VAL A 52 -14.40 5.40 -9.33
N LYS A 53 -15.20 5.99 -10.21
CA LYS A 53 -15.91 7.25 -9.98
C LYS A 53 -17.42 7.00 -9.98
N LEU A 54 -18.13 7.51 -8.97
CA LEU A 54 -19.59 7.57 -8.97
C LEU A 54 -20.03 8.74 -9.86
N SER A 55 -20.74 8.44 -10.95
CA SER A 55 -21.16 9.45 -11.94
C SER A 55 -22.63 9.86 -11.78
N ALA A 56 -23.47 8.98 -11.26
CA ALA A 56 -24.86 9.25 -10.91
C ALA A 56 -25.29 8.24 -9.82
N ILE A 57 -26.03 8.70 -8.83
CA ILE A 57 -26.47 7.89 -7.69
C ILE A 57 -27.96 8.13 -7.50
N THR A 58 -28.76 7.07 -7.59
CA THR A 58 -30.08 7.06 -6.96
C THR A 58 -29.87 6.73 -5.48
N LEU A 59 -30.43 7.56 -4.60
CA LEU A 59 -30.42 7.23 -3.16
C LEU A 59 -31.11 5.88 -2.96
N SER A 60 -30.56 5.05 -2.07
CA SER A 60 -31.24 3.79 -1.74
C SER A 60 -32.62 4.07 -1.14
N THR A 61 -33.54 3.15 -1.36
CA THR A 61 -34.92 3.27 -0.85
C THR A 61 -34.94 3.44 0.66
N ASP A 62 -34.08 2.71 1.37
CA ASP A 62 -34.03 2.77 2.84
C ASP A 62 -33.36 4.04 3.35
N PHE A 63 -32.30 4.53 2.68
CA PHE A 63 -31.73 5.84 3.02
C PHE A 63 -32.77 6.96 2.83
N SER A 64 -33.54 6.89 1.74
CA SER A 64 -34.61 7.86 1.46
C SER A 64 -35.74 7.83 2.51
N LYS A 65 -36.04 6.67 3.10
CA LYS A 65 -37.04 6.57 4.19
C LYS A 65 -36.54 7.23 5.47
N VAL A 66 -35.31 6.93 5.87
CA VAL A 66 -34.72 7.51 7.10
C VAL A 66 -34.52 9.01 6.94
N LEU A 67 -34.10 9.46 5.76
CA LEU A 67 -33.98 10.89 5.49
C LEU A 67 -35.34 11.61 5.59
N LYS A 68 -36.45 10.95 5.22
CA LYS A 68 -37.80 11.49 5.38
C LYS A 68 -38.30 11.47 6.83
N SER A 69 -37.80 10.56 7.68
CA SER A 69 -38.14 10.57 9.10
C SER A 69 -37.41 11.64 9.89
N LEU A 70 -36.26 12.10 9.39
CA LEU A 70 -35.56 13.27 9.95
C LEU A 70 -36.28 14.55 9.53
N THR A 71 -37.01 15.16 10.46
CA THR A 71 -37.72 16.42 10.28
C THR A 71 -36.97 17.58 10.94
N ALA A 72 -37.50 18.81 10.83
CA ALA A 72 -36.95 19.99 11.51
C ALA A 72 -36.92 19.87 13.05
N ASP A 73 -37.72 18.98 13.61
CA ASP A 73 -37.81 18.73 15.07
C ASP A 73 -36.92 17.56 15.53
N SER A 74 -36.10 17.00 14.64
CA SER A 74 -35.19 15.89 14.99
C SER A 74 -34.21 16.32 16.06
N THR A 75 -34.04 15.49 17.09
CA THR A 75 -33.14 15.81 18.19
C THR A 75 -31.68 15.65 17.77
N ARG A 76 -30.77 16.20 18.57
CA ARG A 76 -29.33 15.95 18.40
C ARG A 76 -29.01 14.46 18.44
N ASP A 77 -29.68 13.70 19.30
CA ASP A 77 -29.45 12.27 19.45
C ASP A 77 -29.91 11.49 18.22
N ASP A 78 -31.02 11.91 17.58
CA ASP A 78 -31.48 11.33 16.31
C ASP A 78 -30.46 11.56 15.18
N LEU A 79 -29.90 12.77 15.10
CA LEU A 79 -28.87 13.11 14.12
C LEU A 79 -27.56 12.36 14.37
N LEU A 80 -27.16 12.20 15.64
CA LEU A 80 -25.99 11.40 15.99
C LEU A 80 -26.20 9.92 15.66
N ALA A 81 -27.38 9.36 15.94
CA ALA A 81 -27.74 8.00 15.56
C ALA A 81 -27.68 7.81 14.03
N PHE A 82 -28.17 8.79 13.26
CA PHE A 82 -28.08 8.78 11.80
C PHE A 82 -26.62 8.73 11.31
N ILE A 83 -25.76 9.61 11.82
CA ILE A 83 -24.34 9.66 11.43
C ILE A 83 -23.60 8.39 11.85
N GLN A 84 -23.90 7.83 13.02
CA GLN A 84 -23.33 6.57 13.47
C GLN A 84 -23.69 5.41 12.54
N GLN A 85 -24.92 5.40 12.02
CA GLN A 85 -25.39 4.33 11.15
C GLN A 85 -24.92 4.48 9.69
N TYR A 86 -25.00 5.68 9.12
CA TYR A 86 -24.74 5.92 7.69
C TYR A 86 -23.37 6.52 7.40
N GLY A 87 -22.62 6.90 8.44
CA GLY A 87 -21.39 7.65 8.31
C GLY A 87 -21.64 9.13 7.99
N SER A 88 -20.56 9.87 7.82
CA SER A 88 -20.59 11.31 7.55
C SER A 88 -20.46 11.66 6.06
N HIS A 89 -19.95 10.73 5.24
CA HIS A 89 -19.63 10.97 3.83
C HIS A 89 -19.86 9.72 2.98
N TYR A 90 -20.01 9.91 1.67
CA TYR A 90 -19.97 8.84 0.68
C TYR A 90 -18.69 8.95 -0.16
N ILE A 91 -18.22 7.82 -0.70
CA ILE A 91 -17.01 7.76 -1.52
C ILE A 91 -17.37 8.09 -2.96
N SER A 92 -17.03 9.29 -3.45
CA SER A 92 -17.29 9.71 -4.84
C SER A 92 -16.26 9.14 -5.83
N GLU A 93 -15.02 8.96 -5.39
CA GLU A 93 -13.91 8.48 -6.18
C GLU A 93 -13.01 7.61 -5.29
N ALA A 94 -12.62 6.43 -5.80
CA ALA A 94 -11.71 5.52 -5.11
C ALA A 94 -10.78 4.81 -6.09
N LEU A 95 -9.59 4.46 -5.58
CA LEU A 95 -8.64 3.61 -6.26
C LEU A 95 -8.72 2.21 -5.67
N TYR A 96 -8.95 1.23 -6.51
CA TYR A 96 -9.00 -0.18 -6.14
C TYR A 96 -7.90 -0.94 -6.87
N GLY A 97 -7.61 -2.14 -6.37
CA GLY A 97 -6.68 -3.08 -6.98
C GLY A 97 -6.07 -3.99 -5.93
N SER A 98 -4.90 -4.54 -6.24
CA SER A 98 -4.13 -5.39 -5.35
C SER A 98 -2.88 -4.65 -4.89
N GLU A 99 -2.62 -4.63 -3.60
CA GLU A 99 -1.41 -4.04 -3.01
C GLU A 99 -0.72 -5.08 -2.11
N LEU A 100 0.59 -5.26 -2.30
CA LEU A 100 1.45 -5.89 -1.30
C LEU A 100 2.40 -4.87 -0.74
N THR A 101 2.43 -4.83 0.58
CA THR A 101 3.34 -4.00 1.33
C THR A 101 4.20 -4.89 2.23
N CYS A 102 5.49 -4.64 2.18
CA CYS A 102 6.54 -5.44 2.77
C CYS A 102 7.49 -4.54 3.53
N ASN A 103 7.82 -4.89 4.76
CA ASN A 103 8.78 -4.14 5.56
C ASN A 103 10.08 -4.95 5.67
N ILE A 104 11.19 -4.32 5.26
CA ILE A 104 12.54 -4.89 5.32
C ILE A 104 13.25 -4.28 6.52
N TYR A 105 13.68 -5.13 7.45
CA TYR A 105 14.35 -4.69 8.67
C TYR A 105 15.85 -4.89 8.55
N PHE A 106 16.62 -3.87 8.92
CA PHE A 106 18.08 -3.90 8.93
C PHE A 106 18.60 -3.65 10.34
N PRO A 107 19.64 -4.38 10.79
CA PRO A 107 20.23 -4.16 12.11
C PRO A 107 20.83 -2.77 12.29
N SER A 108 21.31 -2.14 11.21
CA SER A 108 21.91 -0.81 11.24
C SER A 108 21.83 -0.10 9.89
N LYS A 109 22.02 1.22 9.92
CA LYS A 109 22.20 2.04 8.71
C LYS A 109 23.39 1.58 7.86
N LYS A 110 24.50 1.19 8.49
CA LYS A 110 25.69 0.71 7.78
C LYS A 110 25.41 -0.59 7.03
N SER A 111 24.73 -1.54 7.67
CA SER A 111 24.31 -2.80 7.04
C SER A 111 23.39 -2.56 5.85
N GLN A 112 22.41 -1.66 5.99
CA GLN A 112 21.50 -1.29 4.91
C GLN A 112 22.25 -0.70 3.70
N GLN A 113 23.17 0.25 3.93
CA GLN A 113 23.95 0.88 2.87
C GLN A 113 24.87 -0.13 2.16
N GLN A 114 25.52 -1.02 2.90
CA GLN A 114 26.39 -2.06 2.32
C GLN A 114 25.59 -3.02 1.43
N LEU A 115 24.45 -3.51 1.91
CA LEU A 115 23.55 -4.38 1.13
C LEU A 115 23.01 -3.67 -0.11
N TRP A 116 22.62 -2.39 0.02
CA TRP A 116 22.15 -1.59 -1.11
C TRP A 116 23.22 -1.41 -2.19
N LEU A 117 24.45 -1.07 -1.79
CA LEU A 117 25.59 -0.95 -2.71
C LEU A 117 25.95 -2.29 -3.36
N GLN A 118 25.89 -3.39 -2.62
CA GLN A 118 26.09 -4.74 -3.17
C GLN A 118 25.00 -5.09 -4.20
N TYR A 119 23.75 -4.80 -3.90
CA TYR A 119 22.63 -5.00 -4.82
C TYR A 119 22.76 -4.15 -6.10
N GLN A 120 23.18 -2.89 -5.99
CA GLN A 120 23.45 -2.03 -7.15
C GLN A 120 24.64 -2.52 -8.00
N LYS A 121 25.64 -3.14 -7.38
CA LYS A 121 26.77 -3.77 -8.10
C LYS A 121 26.33 -5.06 -8.80
N GLY A 122 25.55 -5.91 -8.11
CA GLY A 122 25.00 -7.15 -8.66
C GLY A 122 24.09 -6.91 -9.87
N ARG A 123 23.17 -5.94 -9.78
CA ARG A 123 22.29 -5.56 -10.90
C ARG A 123 23.03 -5.04 -12.13
N ARG A 124 24.25 -4.52 -11.97
CA ARG A 124 25.08 -4.11 -13.13
C ARG A 124 25.73 -5.29 -13.85
N MET A 125 25.85 -6.44 -13.19
CA MET A 125 26.34 -7.68 -13.79
C MET A 125 25.20 -8.53 -14.39
N GLU A 126 23.99 -8.43 -13.83
CA GLU A 126 22.78 -9.17 -14.24
C GLU A 126 22.00 -8.53 -15.42
N ARG A 127 22.69 -8.14 -16.50
CA ARG A 127 22.00 -7.92 -17.80
C ARG A 127 21.45 -9.23 -18.41
N SER A 128 21.59 -10.38 -17.73
CA SER A 128 20.85 -11.62 -18.00
C SER A 128 19.92 -11.98 -16.84
N GLY A 129 18.70 -11.42 -16.84
CA GLY A 129 17.47 -12.14 -16.49
C GLY A 129 17.18 -12.60 -15.06
N ASP A 130 18.17 -12.79 -14.18
CA ASP A 130 17.93 -13.40 -12.87
C ASP A 130 17.99 -12.36 -11.75
N PRO A 131 17.13 -12.44 -10.73
CA PRO A 131 17.31 -11.65 -9.52
C PRO A 131 18.30 -12.39 -8.61
N LEU A 132 19.44 -11.75 -8.30
CA LEU A 132 20.35 -12.13 -7.21
C LEU A 132 19.59 -12.25 -5.86
N VAL A 133 18.98 -13.39 -5.60
CA VAL A 133 18.42 -13.80 -4.31
C VAL A 133 19.51 -14.60 -3.58
N ASN A 134 20.50 -13.90 -3.03
CA ASN A 134 21.43 -14.49 -2.09
C ASN A 134 21.11 -14.01 -0.66
N GLY A 135 20.36 -14.85 0.05
CA GLY A 135 20.42 -15.06 1.51
C GLY A 135 19.88 -13.99 2.46
N TYR A 136 19.82 -12.72 2.08
CA TYR A 136 19.43 -11.62 3.00
C TYR A 136 18.38 -10.67 2.46
N VAL A 137 17.99 -10.83 1.21
CA VAL A 137 17.00 -10.00 0.56
C VAL A 137 15.65 -10.68 0.71
N SER A 138 14.81 -10.15 1.60
CA SER A 138 13.48 -10.67 1.93
C SER A 138 12.70 -11.08 0.66
N SER A 139 11.94 -12.18 0.74
CA SER A 139 11.00 -12.66 -0.29
C SER A 139 10.08 -11.57 -0.85
N CYS A 140 9.94 -10.48 -0.11
CA CYS A 140 9.36 -9.22 -0.52
C CYS A 140 9.87 -8.64 -1.85
N LEU A 141 11.12 -8.87 -2.26
CA LEU A 141 11.64 -8.40 -3.56
C LEU A 141 11.30 -9.31 -4.75
N ILE A 142 10.39 -10.28 -4.57
CA ILE A 142 9.83 -11.06 -5.69
C ILE A 142 8.36 -10.62 -5.93
N PRO A 143 8.10 -9.43 -6.54
CA PRO A 143 6.76 -9.00 -6.95
C PRO A 143 6.02 -9.96 -7.89
N ALA A 144 6.76 -10.93 -8.46
CA ALA A 144 6.28 -11.80 -9.52
C ALA A 144 4.95 -12.46 -9.18
N THR A 145 4.70 -12.84 -7.92
CA THR A 145 3.44 -13.50 -7.54
C THR A 145 2.21 -12.60 -7.71
N ILE A 146 2.34 -11.29 -7.46
CA ILE A 146 1.23 -10.33 -7.57
C ILE A 146 0.98 -9.96 -9.01
N CYS A 147 2.05 -9.74 -9.77
CA CYS A 147 1.95 -9.38 -11.17
C CYS A 147 1.53 -10.55 -12.06
N HIS A 148 2.00 -11.75 -11.75
CA HIS A 148 1.65 -12.95 -12.48
C HIS A 148 0.19 -13.38 -12.18
N ARG A 149 -0.25 -13.33 -10.92
CA ARG A 149 -1.67 -13.63 -10.59
C ARG A 149 -2.67 -12.58 -11.09
N SER A 150 -2.24 -11.35 -11.32
CA SER A 150 -3.12 -10.28 -11.80
C SER A 150 -3.46 -10.39 -13.30
N GLY A 151 -2.87 -11.33 -14.05
CA GLY A 151 -3.23 -11.59 -15.46
C GLY A 151 -2.89 -10.46 -16.44
N ILE A 152 -2.03 -9.50 -16.04
CA ILE A 152 -1.74 -8.30 -16.84
C ILE A 152 -0.72 -8.57 -17.96
N ILE A 153 0.01 -9.69 -17.91
CA ILE A 153 1.08 -9.99 -18.87
C ILE A 153 0.59 -10.83 -20.07
N GLU A 154 -0.60 -11.44 -20.03
CA GLU A 154 -1.08 -12.35 -21.09
C GLU A 154 -1.92 -11.70 -22.22
N LYS A 155 -1.99 -10.37 -22.33
CA LYS A 155 -2.77 -9.69 -23.39
C LYS A 155 -1.95 -8.87 -24.40
N HIS A 156 -0.66 -9.18 -24.56
CA HIS A 156 0.14 -8.64 -25.66
C HIS A 156 0.73 -9.78 -26.50
N GLN A 157 -0.13 -10.38 -27.33
CA GLN A 157 0.26 -10.99 -28.60
C GLN A 157 -0.82 -10.70 -29.64
#